data_AF-A0A526NM31-F1
#
_entry.id   AF-A0A526NM31-F1
#
_cell.length_a   1.000
_cell.length_b   1.000
_cell.length_c   1.000
_cell.angle_alpha   90.00
_cell.angle_beta   90.00
_cell.angle_gamma   90.00
#
_symmetry.space_group_name_H-M   'P 1'
#
loop_
_entity.id
_entity.type
_entity.pdbx_description
1 polymer ?
#
loop_
_entity_poly.entity_id
_entity_poly.type
_entity_poly.pdbx_seq_one_letter_code
_entity_poly.pdbx_strand_id
1 'polypeptide(L)'
;AYPVLHQLGVPFAFGTVRHALRNHVERFCRAGLANIVSGVRVRSTRPDVHPDLPPTRLEDVLVLVSPIGRSMDEWPSGTLIDRNGPEL
;
A
#
# COMPACT_ATOMS: atom_id res chain seq x y z
N ALA A 1 -19.24 -1.66 -3.61
CA ALA A 1 -18.96 -2.07 -2.22
C ALA A 1 -18.44 -3.51 -2.24
N TYR A 2 -17.51 -3.87 -1.35
CA TYR A 2 -16.85 -5.17 -1.32
C TYR A 2 -17.46 -6.04 -0.18
N PRO A 3 -18.59 -6.73 -0.39
CA PRO A 3 -19.39 -7.30 0.71
C PRO A 3 -18.61 -8.31 1.56
N VAL A 4 -17.79 -9.14 0.94
CA VAL A 4 -16.93 -10.11 1.66
C VAL A 4 -15.90 -9.40 2.54
N LEU A 5 -15.28 -8.33 2.06
CA LEU A 5 -14.28 -7.58 2.85
C LEU A 5 -14.92 -6.90 4.06
N HIS A 6 -16.17 -6.42 3.93
CA HIS A 6 -16.93 -5.90 5.06
C HIS A 6 -17.28 -7.00 6.08
N GLN A 7 -17.69 -8.18 5.61
CA GLN A 7 -17.97 -9.33 6.50
C GLN A 7 -16.72 -9.79 7.26
N LEU A 8 -15.56 -9.74 6.61
CA LEU A 8 -14.26 -10.03 7.22
C LEU A 8 -13.74 -8.89 8.12
N GLY A 9 -14.48 -7.77 8.23
CA GLY A 9 -14.09 -6.64 9.04
C GLY A 9 -12.84 -5.91 8.55
N VAL A 10 -12.52 -6.00 7.25
CA VAL A 10 -11.34 -5.34 6.68
C VAL A 10 -11.54 -3.82 6.73
N PRO A 11 -10.71 -3.08 7.47
CA PRO A 11 -10.91 -1.64 7.63
C PRO A 11 -10.43 -0.87 6.39
N PHE A 12 -9.31 -1.30 5.79
CA PHE A 12 -8.63 -0.64 4.68
C PHE A 12 -7.93 -1.67 3.78
N ALA A 13 -7.66 -1.29 2.54
CA ALA A 13 -6.75 -1.98 1.65
C ALA A 13 -5.59 -1.05 1.27
N PHE A 14 -4.41 -1.59 1.03
CA PHE A 14 -3.28 -0.84 0.50
C PHE A 14 -2.63 -1.54 -0.69
N GLY A 15 -1.92 -0.77 -1.51
CA GLY A 15 -1.11 -1.28 -2.59
C GLY A 15 -0.02 -0.28 -2.97
N THR A 16 0.89 -0.71 -3.82
CA THR A 16 1.98 0.13 -4.33
C THR A 16 1.92 0.24 -5.85
N VAL A 17 2.33 1.39 -6.38
CA VAL A 17 2.50 1.59 -7.82
C VAL A 17 3.81 2.35 -8.10
N ARG A 18 4.37 2.13 -9.29
CA ARG A 18 5.53 2.88 -9.75
C ARG A 18 5.19 4.36 -9.89
N HIS A 19 6.16 5.24 -9.59
CA HIS A 19 6.01 6.70 -9.73
C HIS A 19 5.54 7.14 -11.13
N ALA A 20 5.95 6.43 -12.18
CA ALA A 20 5.53 6.70 -13.56
C ALA A 20 4.00 6.65 -13.78
N LEU A 21 3.26 5.96 -12.90
CA LEU A 21 1.81 5.85 -12.95
C LEU A 21 1.08 6.93 -12.15
N ARG A 22 1.78 7.87 -11.49
CA ARG A 22 1.21 8.93 -10.64
C ARG A 22 -0.03 9.59 -11.26
N ASN A 23 0.10 10.10 -12.47
CA ASN A 23 -0.98 10.84 -13.14
C ASN A 23 -2.23 9.99 -13.37
N HIS A 24 -2.07 8.68 -13.54
CA HIS A 24 -3.18 7.73 -13.68
C HIS A 24 -3.84 7.49 -12.33
N VAL A 25 -3.06 7.27 -11.27
CA VAL A 25 -3.60 6.99 -9.94
C VAL A 25 -4.24 8.20 -9.25
N GLU A 26 -3.75 9.41 -9.52
CA GLU A 26 -4.38 10.64 -9.02
C GLU A 26 -5.82 10.82 -9.53
N ARG A 27 -6.14 10.31 -10.72
CA ARG A 27 -7.53 10.32 -11.24
C ARG A 27 -8.45 9.45 -10.37
N PHE A 28 -8.00 8.27 -9.97
CA PHE A 28 -8.75 7.41 -9.05
C PHE A 28 -8.92 8.04 -7.67
N CYS A 29 -7.90 8.77 -7.20
CA CYS A 29 -7.96 9.45 -5.92
C CYS A 29 -8.98 10.59 -5.92
N ARG A 30 -9.04 11.38 -6.99
CA ARG A 30 -10.07 12.42 -7.15
C ARG A 30 -11.49 11.86 -7.21
N ALA A 31 -11.66 10.61 -7.63
CA ALA A 31 -12.94 9.91 -7.61
C ALA A 31 -13.29 9.32 -6.22
N GLY A 32 -12.43 9.51 -5.21
CA GLY A 32 -12.66 9.02 -3.85
C GLY A 32 -12.44 7.51 -3.67
N LEU A 33 -11.81 6.83 -4.64
CA LEU A 33 -11.62 5.37 -4.59
C LEU A 33 -10.36 4.96 -3.81
N ALA A 34 -9.36 5.84 -3.73
CA ALA A 34 -8.12 5.61 -3.01
C ALA A 34 -7.46 6.95 -2.64
N ASN A 35 -6.41 6.90 -1.83
CA ASN A 35 -5.60 8.05 -1.45
C ASN A 35 -4.12 7.71 -1.63
N ILE A 36 -3.36 8.62 -2.24
CA ILE A 36 -1.90 8.52 -2.23
C ILE A 36 -1.41 8.99 -0.86
N VAL A 37 -0.71 8.12 -0.13
CA VAL A 37 -0.16 8.43 1.18
C VAL A 37 1.33 8.75 1.03
N SER A 38 1.75 9.93 1.48
CA SER A 38 3.14 10.37 1.49
C SER A 38 3.81 10.06 2.84
N GLY A 39 5.15 10.03 2.86
CA GLY A 39 5.93 9.82 4.09
C GLY A 39 5.93 8.38 4.63
N VAL A 40 5.22 7.47 3.96
CA VAL A 40 5.20 6.04 4.27
C VAL A 40 6.08 5.30 3.28
N ARG A 41 7.03 4.51 3.80
CA ARG A 41 7.85 3.59 3.01
C ARG A 41 7.28 2.17 3.11
N VAL A 42 7.53 1.35 2.11
CA VAL A 42 7.16 -0.07 2.15
C VAL A 42 8.43 -0.90 2.21
N ARG A 43 8.48 -1.86 3.13
CA ARG A 43 9.50 -2.89 3.17
C ARG A 43 8.89 -4.20 2.69
N SER A 44 9.61 -4.90 1.82
CA SER A 44 9.24 -6.24 1.38
C SER A 44 10.38 -7.22 1.52
N THR A 45 10.05 -8.50 1.52
CA THR A 45 11.06 -9.52 1.26
C THR A 45 11.59 -9.38 -0.16
N ARG A 46 12.83 -9.81 -0.39
CA ARG A 46 13.34 -9.99 -1.74
C ARG A 46 12.73 -11.28 -2.32
N PRO A 47 12.37 -11.30 -3.62
CA PRO A 47 11.86 -12.51 -4.27
C PRO A 47 12.93 -13.62 -4.32
N ASP A 48 14.18 -13.22 -4.54
CA ASP A 48 15.33 -14.11 -4.64
C ASP A 48 16.24 -14.00 -3.41
N VAL A 49 16.89 -15.11 -3.07
CA VAL A 49 17.90 -15.17 -2.00
C VAL A 49 19.23 -14.69 -2.55
N HIS A 50 19.77 -13.65 -1.92
CA HIS A 50 21.09 -13.11 -2.25
C HIS A 50 21.96 -13.12 -0.98
N PRO A 51 23.02 -13.93 -0.90
CA PRO A 51 23.87 -14.04 0.29
C PRO A 51 24.47 -12.71 0.75
N ASP A 52 24.76 -11.81 -0.20
CA ASP A 52 25.42 -10.53 0.06
C ASP A 52 24.45 -9.38 0.38
N LEU A 53 23.13 -9.65 0.40
CA LEU A 53 22.11 -8.63 0.61
C LEU A 53 21.19 -9.00 1.77
N PRO A 54 20.59 -8.00 2.46
CA PRO A 54 19.55 -8.26 3.46
C PRO A 54 18.36 -9.05 2.88
N PRO A 55 17.59 -9.80 3.69
CA PRO A 55 16.43 -10.55 3.20
C PRO A 55 15.28 -9.64 2.73
N THR A 56 15.32 -8.35 3.07
CA THR A 56 14.30 -7.36 2.74
C THR A 56 14.87 -6.15 2.03
N ARG A 57 14.02 -5.42 1.28
CA ARG A 57 14.35 -4.12 0.68
C ARG A 57 13.26 -3.09 0.99
N LEU A 58 13.66 -1.82 1.04
CA LEU A 58 12.70 -0.72 0.98
C LEU A 58 12.33 -0.47 -0.48
N GLU A 59 11.05 -0.33 -0.74
CA GLU A 59 10.50 -0.02 -2.06
C GLU A 59 10.50 1.50 -2.29
N ASP A 60 10.83 1.91 -3.51
CA ASP A 60 10.66 3.29 -3.99
C ASP A 60 9.45 3.39 -4.91
N VAL A 61 8.28 3.54 -4.29
CA VAL A 61 6.95 3.44 -4.92
C VAL A 61 5.96 4.41 -4.27
N LEU A 62 4.88 4.71 -4.98
CA LEU A 62 3.73 5.40 -4.40
C LEU A 62 2.86 4.39 -3.63
N VAL A 63 2.47 4.75 -2.41
CA VAL A 63 1.52 3.98 -1.61
C VAL A 63 0.11 4.49 -1.86
N LEU A 64 -0.79 3.60 -2.23
CA LEU A 64 -2.22 3.87 -2.30
C LEU A 64 -2.93 3.16 -1.14
N VAL A 65 -3.84 3.85 -0.47
CA VAL A 65 -4.73 3.29 0.55
C VAL A 65 -6.18 3.55 0.16
N SER A 66 -7.01 2.52 0.23
CA SER A 66 -8.45 2.59 -0.02
C SER A 66 -9.22 2.27 1.25
N PRO A 67 -10.13 3.14 1.71
CA PRO A 67 -11.02 2.84 2.82
C PRO A 67 -12.02 1.75 2.41
N ILE A 68 -12.19 0.74 3.26
CA ILE A 68 -13.19 -0.32 3.06
C ILE A 68 -14.30 -0.15 4.08
N GLY A 69 -14.02 -0.44 5.36
CA GLY A 69 -14.98 -0.37 6.46
C GLY A 69 -14.84 0.85 7.37
N ARG A 70 -13.77 1.64 7.21
CA ARG A 70 -13.38 2.73 8.13
C ARG A 70 -12.93 3.98 7.38
N SER A 71 -13.02 5.15 8.01
CA SER A 71 -12.50 6.40 7.44
C SER A 71 -10.98 6.39 7.41
N MET A 72 -10.36 7.04 6.42
CA MET A 72 -8.91 7.20 6.36
C MET A 72 -8.32 7.91 7.59
N ASP A 73 -9.11 8.70 8.32
CA ASP A 73 -8.67 9.35 9.56
C ASP A 73 -8.37 8.35 10.69
N GLU A 74 -8.92 7.13 10.58
CA GLU A 74 -8.67 6.02 11.51
C GLU A 74 -7.45 5.16 11.09
N TRP A 75 -6.80 5.47 9.96
CA TRP A 75 -5.60 4.75 9.53
C TRP A 75 -4.46 4.95 10.54
N PRO A 76 -3.76 3.88 10.97
CA PRO A 76 -2.70 3.98 11.96
C PRO A 76 -1.59 4.93 11.51
N SER A 77 -1.12 5.76 12.43
CA SER A 77 0.08 6.58 12.22
C SER A 77 1.31 5.69 12.08
N GLY A 78 2.20 6.05 11.16
CA GLY A 78 3.44 5.31 10.93
C GLY A 78 4.15 5.79 9.67
N THR A 79 5.41 5.40 9.53
CA THR A 79 6.26 5.76 8.37
C THR A 79 6.74 4.54 7.59
N LEU A 80 6.31 3.34 7.99
CA LEU A 80 6.73 2.08 7.40
C LEU A 80 5.58 1.07 7.39
N ILE A 81 5.40 0.40 6.24
CA ILE A 81 4.58 -0.80 6.10
C ILE A 81 5.51 -1.97 5.82
N ASP A 82 5.45 -3.01 6.64
CA ASP A 82 6.07 -4.30 6.34
C ASP A 82 5.07 -5.16 5.56
N ARG A 83 5.39 -5.45 4.30
CA ARG A 83 4.55 -6.27 3.43
C ARG A 83 4.82 -7.74 3.68
N ASN A 84 3.76 -8.55 3.62
CA ASN A 84 3.81 -9.98 3.93
C ASN A 84 4.70 -10.82 2.98
N GLY A 85 5.21 -10.26 1.88
CA GLY A 85 5.98 -10.98 0.87
C GLY A 85 6.68 -10.07 -0.13
N PRO A 86 7.24 -10.62 -1.22
CA PRO A 86 8.05 -9.88 -2.20
C PRO A 86 7.19 -9.10 -3.17
N GLU A 87 7.78 -8.11 -3.86
CA GLU A 87 7.08 -7.22 -4.83
C GLU A 87 6.37 -8.06 -5.89
N LEU A 88 5.11 -7.71 -6.14
CA LEU A 88 4.31 -8.36 -7.19
C LEU A 88 4.76 -7.90 -8.56
#